data_AF-N8Q5X1-F1
#
_entry.id   AF-N8Q5X1-F1
#
_cell.length_a   1.000
_cell.length_b   1.000
_cell.length_c   1.000
_cell.angle_alpha   90.00
_cell.angle_beta   90.00
_cell.angle_gamma   90.00
#
_symmetry.space_group_name_H-M   'P 1'
#
loop_
_entity.id
_entity.type
_entity.pdbx_description
1 polymer ?
#
loop_
_entity_poly.entity_id
_entity_poly.type
_entity_poly.pdbx_seq_one_letter_code
_entity_poly.pdbx_strand_id
1 'polypeptide(L)'
;MKLDLTDRQYQVLQCVKDAKAQGKRPYTKGVVNRMKAKGYDITERQCSYDLSVIIRTKGTGVISMRLGSKPTLWIYDERCIKDDAA
;
A
#
# COMPACT_ATOMS: atom_id res chain seq x y z
N MET A 1 -6.91 -12.25 -11.20
CA MET A 1 -6.53 -12.80 -9.89
C MET A 1 -7.25 -12.02 -8.80
N LYS A 2 -8.02 -12.68 -7.93
CA LYS A 2 -8.61 -12.03 -6.74
C LYS A 2 -7.57 -12.09 -5.63
N LEU A 3 -7.15 -10.95 -5.11
CA LEU A 3 -6.20 -10.90 -3.98
C LEU A 3 -6.94 -11.28 -2.70
N ASP A 4 -6.28 -12.04 -1.83
CA ASP A 4 -6.77 -12.33 -0.48
C ASP A 4 -6.58 -11.10 0.41
N LEU A 5 -7.47 -10.13 0.25
CA LEU A 5 -7.48 -8.86 0.95
C LEU A 5 -8.93 -8.54 1.36
N THR A 6 -9.07 -7.92 2.52
CA THR A 6 -10.32 -7.28 2.95
C THR A 6 -10.59 -6.01 2.15
N ASP A 7 -11.84 -5.52 2.15
CA ASP A 7 -12.21 -4.29 1.45
C ASP A 7 -11.37 -3.08 1.88
N ARG A 8 -11.09 -2.97 3.19
CA ARG A 8 -10.22 -1.90 3.71
C ARG A 8 -8.80 -2.01 3.19
N GLN A 9 -8.26 -3.22 3.12
CA GLN A 9 -6.92 -3.45 2.56
C GLN A 9 -6.88 -3.15 1.05
N TYR A 10 -7.95 -3.44 0.32
CA TYR A 10 -8.09 -3.01 -1.08
C TYR A 10 -8.08 -1.48 -1.21
N GLN A 11 -8.80 -0.77 -0.34
CA GLN A 11 -8.81 0.70 -0.31
C GLN A 11 -7.41 1.28 -0.01
N VAL A 12 -6.71 0.70 0.96
CA VAL A 12 -5.32 1.07 1.31
C VAL A 12 -4.39 0.81 0.12
N LEU A 13 -4.48 -0.37 -0.51
CA LEU A 13 -3.71 -0.71 -1.70
C LEU A 13 -3.97 0.30 -2.83
N GLN A 14 -5.24 0.65 -3.08
CA GLN A 14 -5.60 1.63 -4.09
C GLN A 14 -4.97 2.99 -3.80
N CYS A 15 -4.92 3.42 -2.53
CA CYS A 15 -4.25 4.67 -2.16
C CYS A 15 -2.73 4.67 -2.41
N VAL A 16 -2.06 3.51 -2.32
CA VAL A 16 -0.65 3.37 -2.72
C VAL A 16 -0.49 3.46 -4.23
N LYS A 17 -1.39 2.81 -5.00
CA LYS A 17 -1.42 2.88 -6.47
C LYS A 17 -1.65 4.31 -6.98
N ASP A 18 -2.62 5.01 -6.40
CA ASP A 18 -2.90 6.40 -6.76
C ASP A 18 -1.72 7.32 -6.44
N ALA A 19 -0.98 7.03 -5.36
CA ALA A 19 0.21 7.79 -5.05
C ALA A 19 1.28 7.63 -6.14
N LYS A 20 1.49 6.42 -6.66
CA LYS A 20 2.37 6.17 -7.82
C LYS A 20 1.90 6.94 -9.05
N ALA A 21 0.59 6.88 -9.38
CA ALA A 21 0.03 7.61 -10.52
C ALA A 21 0.25 9.13 -10.43
N GLN A 22 0.37 9.66 -9.21
CA GLN A 22 0.70 11.06 -8.94
C GLN A 22 2.21 11.35 -8.81
N GLY A 23 3.07 10.39 -9.14
CA GLY A 23 4.53 10.52 -9.02
C GLY A 23 5.05 10.56 -7.57
N LYS A 24 4.24 10.12 -6.59
CA LYS A 24 4.57 10.17 -5.16
C LYS A 24 4.87 8.77 -4.61
N ARG A 25 5.71 8.73 -3.56
CA ARG A 25 6.00 7.52 -2.76
C ARG A 25 5.58 7.79 -1.32
N PRO A 26 4.39 7.34 -0.89
CA PRO A 26 3.85 7.74 0.40
C PRO A 26 4.50 6.97 1.55
N TYR A 27 4.70 7.66 2.68
CA TYR A 27 4.81 7.01 3.99
C TYR A 27 3.41 6.61 4.50
N THR A 28 3.32 5.85 5.60
CA THR A 28 2.03 5.43 6.19
C THR A 28 1.05 6.60 6.38
N LYS A 29 1.51 7.72 6.96
CA LYS A 29 0.69 8.94 7.13
C LYS A 29 0.17 9.50 5.80
N GLY A 30 0.95 9.40 4.73
CA GLY A 30 0.54 9.80 3.39
C GLY A 30 -0.58 8.94 2.83
N VAL A 31 -0.58 7.64 3.14
CA VAL A 31 -1.67 6.72 2.78
C VAL A 31 -2.93 7.03 3.59
N VAL A 32 -2.79 7.25 4.90
CA VAL A 32 -3.92 7.65 5.77
C VAL A 32 -4.58 8.94 5.31
N ASN A 33 -3.81 9.97 4.97
CA ASN A 33 -4.37 11.21 4.47
C ASN A 33 -5.17 11.01 3.17
N ARG A 34 -4.73 10.10 2.29
CA ARG A 34 -5.47 9.75 1.07
C ARG A 34 -6.73 8.97 1.36
N MET A 35 -6.68 8.02 2.30
CA MET A 35 -7.86 7.29 2.76
C MET A 35 -8.92 8.26 3.30
N LYS A 36 -8.51 9.19 4.18
CA LYS A 36 -9.38 10.22 4.74
C LYS A 36 -9.93 11.18 3.67
N ALA A 37 -9.12 11.58 2.70
CA ALA A 37 -9.56 12.42 1.58
C ALA A 37 -10.62 11.73 0.70
N LYS A 38 -10.69 10.39 0.72
CA LYS A 38 -11.73 9.59 0.05
C LYS A 38 -12.94 9.28 0.94
N GLY A 39 -12.99 9.81 2.16
CA GLY A 39 -14.07 9.58 3.12
C GLY A 39 -13.95 8.31 3.94
N TYR A 40 -12.80 7.62 3.91
CA TYR A 40 -12.57 6.43 4.73
C TYR A 40 -12.01 6.81 6.10
N ASP A 41 -12.58 6.26 7.16
CA ASP A 41 -12.02 6.37 8.50
C ASP A 41 -11.00 5.26 8.76
N ILE A 42 -9.78 5.65 9.15
CA ILE A 42 -8.70 4.74 9.47
C ILE A 42 -7.65 5.43 10.35
N THR A 43 -7.12 4.69 11.30
CA THR A 43 -6.00 5.14 12.15
C THR A 43 -4.65 4.84 11.49
N GLU A 44 -3.59 5.58 11.86
CA GLU A 44 -2.24 5.27 11.38
C GLU A 44 -1.78 3.86 11.78
N ARG A 45 -2.20 3.38 12.96
CA ARG A 45 -1.93 2.00 13.41
C ARG A 45 -2.58 0.97 12.51
N GLN A 46 -3.87 1.12 12.20
CA GLN A 46 -4.58 0.19 11.33
C GLN A 46 -4.03 0.22 9.91
N CYS A 47 -3.73 1.41 9.37
CA CYS A 47 -3.13 1.53 8.04
C CYS A 47 -1.75 0.87 7.97
N SER A 48 -0.92 1.00 9.02
CA SER A 48 0.39 0.33 9.08
C SER A 48 0.27 -1.19 9.08
N TYR A 49 -0.71 -1.73 9.81
CA TYR A 49 -1.03 -3.15 9.80
C TYR A 49 -1.49 -3.62 8.42
N ASP A 50 -2.43 -2.91 7.81
CA ASP A 50 -2.96 -3.26 6.49
C ASP A 50 -1.85 -3.22 5.41
N LEU A 51 -0.97 -2.21 5.44
CA LEU A 51 0.19 -2.13 4.54
C LEU A 51 1.18 -3.30 4.75
N SER A 52 1.35 -3.75 5.99
CA SER A 52 2.17 -4.92 6.31
C SER A 52 1.57 -6.21 5.75
N VAL A 53 0.24 -6.35 5.76
CA VAL A 53 -0.44 -7.48 5.09
C VAL A 53 -0.25 -7.38 3.57
N ILE A 54 -0.52 -6.21 2.98
CA ILE A 54 -0.44 -5.98 1.53
C ILE A 54 0.94 -6.36 0.96
N ILE A 55 2.05 -6.01 1.61
CA ILE A 55 3.39 -6.37 1.11
C ILE A 55 3.68 -7.88 1.18
N ARG A 56 2.96 -8.63 2.03
CA ARG A 56 3.11 -10.08 2.15
C ARG A 56 2.14 -10.84 1.25
N THR A 57 1.05 -10.19 0.81
CA THR A 57 0.10 -10.77 -0.13
C THR A 57 0.68 -10.76 -1.55
N LYS A 58 0.77 -11.94 -2.18
CA LYS A 58 1.20 -12.09 -3.57
C LYS A 58 0.27 -11.32 -4.52
N GLY A 59 0.80 -10.87 -5.65
CA GLY A 59 0.03 -10.16 -6.68
C GLY A 59 -0.29 -8.68 -6.36
N THR A 60 0.10 -8.15 -5.20
CA THR A 60 -0.18 -6.73 -4.86
C THR A 60 0.77 -5.74 -5.53
N GLY A 61 1.99 -6.18 -5.86
CA GLY A 61 3.03 -5.32 -6.44
C GLY A 61 3.53 -4.21 -5.51
N VAL A 62 3.25 -4.30 -4.21
CA VAL A 62 3.72 -3.29 -3.23
C VAL A 62 5.00 -3.77 -2.56
N ILE A 63 5.99 -2.89 -2.51
CA ILE A 63 7.24 -3.07 -1.79
C ILE A 63 7.43 -1.96 -0.75
N SER A 64 8.17 -2.27 0.30
CA SER A 64 8.55 -1.29 1.33
C SER A 64 10.04 -0.96 1.22
N MET A 65 10.39 0.32 1.36
CA MET A 65 11.78 0.77 1.40
C MET A 65 12.00 1.69 2.60
N ARG A 66 13.09 1.45 3.35
CA ARG A 66 13.51 2.31 4.47
C ARG A 66 14.93 2.82 4.21
N LEU A 67 15.14 4.12 4.39
CA LEU A 67 16.44 4.77 4.21
C LEU A 67 16.90 5.35 5.55
N GLY A 68 17.74 4.59 6.26
CA GLY A 68 18.24 4.96 7.59
C GLY A 68 17.11 5.15 8.61
N SER A 69 17.11 6.30 9.29
CA SER A 69 16.10 6.69 10.28
C SER A 69 14.80 7.23 9.68
N LYS A 70 14.70 7.37 8.35
CA LYS A 70 13.47 7.89 7.71
C LYS A 70 12.31 6.91 7.83
N PRO A 71 11.05 7.40 7.80
CA PRO A 71 9.88 6.52 7.80
C PRO A 71 9.86 5.60 6.57
N THR A 72 9.20 4.45 6.69
CA THR A 72 9.06 3.48 5.59
C THR A 72 8.25 4.06 4.44
N LEU A 73 8.82 4.02 3.24
CA LEU A 73 8.16 4.34 1.99
C LEU A 73 7.44 3.11 1.45
N TRP A 74 6.22 3.30 0.98
CA TRP A 74 5.42 2.28 0.30
C TRP A 74 5.42 2.57 -1.19
N ILE A 75 5.87 1.62 -1.98
CA ILE A 75 6.10 1.79 -3.41
C ILE A 75 5.27 0.74 -4.13
N TYR A 76 4.44 1.17 -5.07
CA TYR A 76 3.78 0.26 -6.00
C TYR A 76 4.64 0.13 -7.27
N ASP A 77 4.91 -1.09 -7.68
CA ASP A 77 5.54 -1.43 -8.96
C ASP A 77 4.84 -2.65 -9.56
N GLU A 78 4.27 -2.49 -10.75
CA GLU A 78 3.57 -3.57 -11.45
C GLU A 78 4.53 -4.70 -11.83
N ARG A 79 5.81 -4.40 -12.03
CA ARG A 79 6.86 -5.40 -12.30
C ARG A 79 7.17 -6.26 -11.07
N CYS A 80 6.76 -5.82 -9.89
CA CYS A 80 6.86 -6.58 -8.65
C CYS A 80 5.60 -7.41 -8.35
N ILE A 81 4.61 -7.40 -9.25
CA ILE A 81 3.51 -8.37 -9.20
C ILE A 81 4.13 -9.72 -9.53
N LYS A 82 4.40 -10.51 -8.49
CA LYS A 82 4.77 -11.91 -8.64
C LYS A 82 3.50 -12.67 -8.99
N ASP A 83 3.26 -12.86 -10.27
CA ASP A 83 2.40 -13.93 -10.73
C ASP A 83 3.14 -15.24 -10.45
N ASP A 84 2.43 -16.24 -9.93
CA ASP A 84 3.01 -17.58 -9.84
C ASP A 84 3.41 -17.97 -11.27
N ALA A 85 4.72 -18.12 -11.51
CA ALA A 85 5.19 -18.80 -12.69
C ALA A 85 4.56 -20.19 -12.66
N ALA A 86 3.69 -20.46 -13.64
CA ALA A 86 3.15 -21.78 -13.91
C ALA A 86 4.29 -22.77 -14.17
#